data_AF-A0AA35RPG1-F1
#
_entry.id   AF-A0AA35RPG1-F1
#
_cell.length_a   1.000
_cell.length_b   1.000
_cell.length_c   1.000
_cell.angle_alpha   90.00
_cell.angle_beta   90.00
_cell.angle_gamma   90.00
#
_symmetry.space_group_name_H-M   'P 1'
#
loop_
_entity.id
_entity.type
_entity.pdbx_description
1 polymer ?
#
loop_
_entity_poly.entity_id
_entity_poly.type
_entity_poly.pdbx_seq_one_letter_code
_entity_poly.pdbx_strand_id
1 'polypeptide(L)'
;MIGSGLCVFSRYPIMAVHSQQFTTSGALRELTSGEVFSGKGMLSCRIMTPNGPLLFVTTHTNGCCRESQMYEMTKLIDNYRGNDLVVLCGDFNTGDTHPAYRLITTYLGLKDAFAGCSVNTCNLGSNIYTKRVRPARIDFIFYSSDTCPTSQMEVQSKRLALSGNIPGKDFPYSDHEGLEVVFSLNERVEPMPPRSLLLSVAAVEVLEEVAQRICNRKKKFEAPHPHRRAMAIAGGFLAVILLIALILGNNPVMMFLGTRSLGYFSVVGVGILGMCLMWAWLIPMFNITHVNGMETHMDEIRTRLSYNTILAESDGNGYRLM
;
A
#
# COMPACT_ATOMS: atom_id res chain seq x y z
N MET A 1 -15.16 -6.81 4.95
CA MET A 1 -14.08 -6.32 4.05
C MET A 1 -14.23 -7.02 2.72
N ILE A 2 -14.16 -6.27 1.61
CA ILE A 2 -13.95 -6.86 0.27
C ILE A 2 -12.44 -7.12 0.19
N GLY A 3 -12.02 -8.29 -0.31
CA GLY A 3 -10.60 -8.69 -0.34
C GLY A 3 -9.68 -7.71 -1.10
N SER A 4 -8.37 -7.91 -1.01
CA SER A 4 -7.35 -7.03 -1.61
C SER A 4 -7.38 -6.97 -3.15
N GLY A 5 -8.10 -7.89 -3.80
CA GLY A 5 -8.11 -8.05 -5.25
C GLY A 5 -6.84 -8.72 -5.81
N LEU A 6 -5.97 -9.24 -4.95
CA LEU A 6 -4.74 -9.92 -5.35
C LEU A 6 -4.95 -11.42 -5.52
N CYS A 7 -4.35 -11.99 -6.56
CA CYS A 7 -4.36 -13.42 -6.82
C CYS A 7 -3.04 -13.83 -7.48
N VAL A 8 -2.57 -15.05 -7.19
CA VAL A 8 -1.41 -15.67 -7.84
C VAL A 8 -1.82 -17.03 -8.37
N PHE A 9 -1.60 -17.24 -9.66
CA PHE A 9 -1.74 -18.53 -10.32
C PHE A 9 -0.35 -19.06 -10.62
N SER A 10 -0.12 -20.35 -10.33
CA SER A 10 1.16 -21.00 -10.58
C SER A 10 0.95 -22.37 -11.18
N ARG A 11 1.71 -22.68 -12.23
CA ARG A 11 1.84 -24.05 -12.75
C ARG A 11 2.60 -24.97 -11.79
N TYR A 12 3.49 -24.38 -10.99
CA TYR A 12 4.34 -25.10 -10.03
C TYR A 12 3.75 -25.04 -8.61
N PRO A 13 4.09 -26.02 -7.73
CA PRO A 13 3.57 -26.06 -6.37
C PRO A 13 3.84 -24.77 -5.58
N ILE A 14 2.79 -24.23 -4.96
CA ILE A 14 2.88 -23.13 -4.00
C ILE A 14 3.07 -23.76 -2.62
N MET A 15 4.26 -23.58 -2.04
CA MET A 15 4.67 -24.21 -0.79
C MET A 15 4.21 -23.43 0.45
N ALA A 16 4.14 -22.11 0.33
CA ALA A 16 3.66 -21.23 1.39
C ALA A 16 3.02 -19.99 0.79
N VAL A 17 2.00 -19.48 1.47
CA VAL A 17 1.28 -18.25 1.10
C VAL A 17 1.23 -17.34 2.32
N HIS A 18 1.53 -16.06 2.12
CA HIS A 18 1.36 -15.03 3.13
C HIS A 18 0.66 -13.83 2.49
N SER A 19 -0.42 -13.37 3.12
CA SER A 19 -1.10 -12.15 2.72
C SER A 19 -1.06 -11.16 3.87
N GLN A 20 -0.67 -9.94 3.56
CA GLN A 20 -0.59 -8.84 4.51
C GLN A 20 -1.37 -7.65 3.96
N GLN A 21 -2.42 -7.26 4.64
CA GLN A 21 -3.08 -5.98 4.40
C GLN A 21 -2.21 -4.86 4.96
N PHE A 22 -2.06 -3.77 4.20
CA PHE A 22 -1.27 -2.63 4.68
C PHE A 22 -1.92 -1.95 5.88
N THR A 23 -1.09 -1.51 6.80
CA THR A 23 -1.51 -0.79 8.02
C THR A 23 -2.06 0.60 7.72
N THR A 24 -1.71 1.18 6.56
CA THR A 24 -2.19 2.47 6.10
C THR A 24 -3.07 2.32 4.84
N SER A 25 -4.20 3.04 4.80
CA SER A 25 -5.18 3.10 3.69
C SER A 25 -5.51 4.50 3.13
N GLY A 26 -6.63 4.67 2.43
CA GLY A 26 -7.16 5.99 1.99
C GLY A 26 -7.45 6.93 3.16
N ALA A 27 -7.52 8.25 2.96
CA ALA A 27 -8.13 9.10 4.00
C ALA A 27 -9.66 8.89 4.01
N LEU A 28 -10.32 8.87 5.17
CA LEU A 28 -11.80 8.78 5.25
C LEU A 28 -12.55 9.91 4.52
N ARG A 29 -11.86 10.97 4.08
CA ARG A 29 -12.44 12.01 3.22
C ARG A 29 -12.51 11.61 1.75
N GLU A 30 -11.76 10.58 1.36
CA GLU A 30 -11.72 9.97 0.05
C GLU A 30 -12.67 8.76 0.00
N LEU A 31 -13.79 8.78 0.76
CA LEU A 31 -14.82 7.73 0.72
C LEU A 31 -15.29 7.42 -0.70
N THR A 32 -15.32 8.44 -1.57
CA THR A 32 -15.72 8.33 -2.97
C THR A 32 -14.70 7.61 -3.85
N SER A 33 -13.42 7.53 -3.45
CA SER A 33 -12.40 6.76 -4.19
C SER A 33 -12.52 5.25 -3.93
N GLY A 34 -13.24 4.83 -2.89
CA GLY A 34 -13.34 3.43 -2.48
C GLY A 34 -12.04 2.86 -1.89
N GLU A 35 -10.92 3.60 -1.95
CA GLU A 35 -9.62 3.11 -1.51
C GLU A 35 -9.51 2.92 0.01
N VAL A 36 -10.39 3.60 0.76
CA VAL A 36 -10.54 3.47 2.22
C VAL A 36 -11.04 2.06 2.60
N PHE A 37 -11.84 1.44 1.74
CA PHE A 37 -12.45 0.13 2.01
C PHE A 37 -11.80 -1.01 1.23
N SER A 38 -10.94 -0.69 0.26
CA SER A 38 -10.11 -1.70 -0.39
C SER A 38 -9.06 -2.19 0.59
N GLY A 39 -9.05 -3.48 0.91
CA GLY A 39 -8.03 -4.09 1.76
C GLY A 39 -6.68 -4.22 1.04
N LYS A 40 -6.12 -3.11 0.54
CA LYS A 40 -4.85 -3.06 -0.18
C LYS A 40 -3.76 -3.71 0.66
N GLY A 41 -2.85 -4.41 0.00
CA GLY A 41 -1.86 -5.22 0.68
C GLY A 41 -0.89 -5.84 -0.30
N MET A 42 -0.18 -6.83 0.20
CA MET A 42 0.67 -7.72 -0.59
C MET A 42 0.24 -9.17 -0.41
N LEU A 43 0.50 -9.97 -1.44
CA LEU A 43 0.36 -11.42 -1.44
C LEU A 43 1.72 -12.00 -1.87
N SER A 44 2.34 -12.78 -0.98
CA SER A 44 3.58 -13.48 -1.27
C SER A 44 3.38 -14.99 -1.27
N CYS A 45 4.00 -15.65 -2.23
CA CYS A 45 3.95 -17.09 -2.44
C CYS A 45 5.38 -17.60 -2.59
N ARG A 46 5.78 -18.59 -1.79
CA ARG A 46 6.99 -19.38 -2.08
C ARG A 46 6.61 -20.49 -3.05
N ILE A 47 7.13 -20.41 -4.27
CA ILE A 47 6.83 -21.33 -5.37
C ILE A 47 8.04 -22.22 -5.60
N MET A 48 7.85 -23.54 -5.58
CA MET A 48 8.92 -24.49 -5.87
C MET A 48 9.04 -24.69 -7.37
N THR A 49 10.03 -24.08 -8.01
CA THR A 49 10.29 -24.26 -9.45
C THR A 49 11.31 -25.38 -9.69
N PRO A 50 11.42 -25.92 -10.91
CA PRO A 50 12.47 -26.89 -11.25
C PRO A 50 13.90 -26.36 -11.02
N ASN A 51 14.08 -25.03 -11.01
CA ASN A 51 15.36 -24.36 -10.82
C ASN A 51 15.56 -23.83 -9.39
N GLY A 52 14.71 -24.24 -8.45
CA GLY A 52 14.78 -23.84 -7.04
C GLY A 52 13.60 -22.98 -6.57
N PRO A 53 13.60 -22.60 -5.27
CA PRO A 53 12.54 -21.81 -4.67
C PRO A 53 12.55 -20.36 -5.18
N LEU A 54 11.34 -19.86 -5.46
CA LEU A 54 11.08 -18.48 -5.86
C LEU A 54 10.11 -17.84 -4.87
N LEU A 55 10.50 -16.69 -4.30
CA LEU A 55 9.56 -15.81 -3.61
C LEU A 55 8.87 -14.91 -4.64
N PHE A 56 7.64 -15.25 -4.98
CA PHE A 56 6.79 -14.43 -5.84
C PHE A 56 5.92 -13.52 -4.98
N VAL A 57 5.93 -12.22 -5.26
CA VAL A 57 5.18 -11.21 -4.52
C VAL A 57 4.36 -10.39 -5.49
N THR A 58 3.07 -10.22 -5.21
CA THR A 58 2.22 -9.26 -5.91
C THR A 58 1.62 -8.26 -4.94
N THR A 59 1.42 -7.03 -5.40
CA THR A 59 0.87 -5.94 -4.59
C THR A 59 -0.07 -5.06 -5.41
N HIS A 60 -0.91 -4.33 -4.70
CA HIS A 60 -1.65 -3.21 -5.25
C HIS A 60 -1.63 -2.11 -4.18
N THR A 61 -0.85 -1.05 -4.39
CA THR A 61 -0.73 0.04 -3.43
C THR A 61 -1.79 1.13 -3.69
N ASN A 62 -1.98 2.01 -2.72
CA ASN A 62 -2.82 3.18 -2.82
C ASN A 62 -1.96 4.42 -3.10
N GLY A 63 -2.33 5.21 -4.11
CA GLY A 63 -1.62 6.44 -4.46
C GLY A 63 -1.54 7.50 -3.34
N CYS A 64 -2.44 7.48 -2.34
CA CYS A 64 -2.49 8.44 -1.25
C CYS A 64 -1.54 8.13 -0.08
N CYS A 65 -1.11 6.87 0.05
CA CYS A 65 -0.30 6.34 1.17
C CYS A 65 0.86 5.44 0.70
N ARG A 66 1.18 5.48 -0.60
CA ARG A 66 2.18 4.63 -1.25
C ARG A 66 3.54 4.63 -0.56
N GLU A 67 4.04 5.75 -0.04
CA GLU A 67 5.34 5.76 0.64
C GLU A 67 5.36 4.82 1.86
N SER A 68 4.30 4.87 2.65
CA SER A 68 4.13 4.05 3.84
C SER A 68 3.92 2.58 3.47
N GLN A 69 3.05 2.31 2.48
CA GLN A 69 2.76 0.94 2.03
C GLN A 69 3.95 0.29 1.32
N MET A 70 4.67 1.04 0.47
CA MET A 70 5.87 0.55 -0.21
C MET A 70 7.00 0.31 0.79
N TYR A 71 7.13 1.12 1.84
CA TYR A 71 8.07 0.83 2.93
C TYR A 71 7.70 -0.45 3.68
N GLU A 72 6.43 -0.61 4.10
CA GLU A 72 5.94 -1.80 4.79
C GLU A 72 6.21 -3.07 3.97
N MET A 73 5.80 -3.07 2.70
CA MET A 73 6.07 -4.17 1.76
C MET A 73 7.57 -4.44 1.61
N THR A 74 8.37 -3.40 1.43
CA THR A 74 9.83 -3.52 1.25
C THR A 74 10.47 -4.20 2.46
N LYS A 75 10.14 -3.74 3.67
CA LYS A 75 10.61 -4.32 4.92
C LYS A 75 10.21 -5.79 5.04
N LEU A 76 8.97 -6.14 4.69
CA LEU A 76 8.49 -7.53 4.76
C LEU A 76 9.27 -8.43 3.77
N ILE A 77 9.45 -7.99 2.53
CA ILE A 77 10.24 -8.73 1.54
C ILE A 77 11.68 -8.90 2.04
N ASP A 78 12.28 -7.82 2.57
CA ASP A 78 13.62 -7.84 3.13
C ASP A 78 13.78 -8.93 4.21
N ASN A 79 12.84 -8.97 5.16
CA ASN A 79 12.87 -9.90 6.29
C ASN A 79 12.59 -11.36 5.89
N TYR A 80 11.76 -11.59 4.86
CA TYR A 80 11.30 -12.94 4.53
C TYR A 80 11.98 -13.59 3.32
N ARG A 81 12.67 -12.81 2.47
CA ARG A 81 13.27 -13.36 1.23
C ARG A 81 14.38 -14.36 1.48
N GLY A 82 15.10 -14.26 2.61
CA GLY A 82 16.26 -15.11 2.86
C GLY A 82 17.22 -15.11 1.67
N ASN A 83 17.50 -16.30 1.15
CA ASN A 83 18.34 -16.54 -0.04
C ASN A 83 17.52 -16.86 -1.30
N ASP A 84 16.19 -16.73 -1.24
CA ASP A 84 15.32 -17.03 -2.38
C ASP A 84 15.52 -15.98 -3.49
N LEU A 85 15.33 -16.41 -4.75
CA LEU A 85 15.08 -15.46 -5.83
C LEU A 85 13.76 -14.73 -5.56
N VAL A 86 13.70 -13.46 -5.90
CA VAL A 86 12.52 -12.62 -5.68
C VAL A 86 11.99 -12.12 -7.01
N VAL A 87 10.70 -12.30 -7.25
CA VAL A 87 9.94 -11.58 -8.27
C VAL A 87 8.85 -10.79 -7.56
N LEU A 88 8.83 -9.48 -7.76
CA LEU A 88 7.85 -8.57 -7.19
C LEU A 88 7.11 -7.86 -8.33
N CYS A 89 5.79 -7.97 -8.39
CA CYS A 89 5.00 -7.33 -9.45
C CYS A 89 3.68 -6.72 -8.94
N GLY A 90 2.99 -6.00 -9.82
CA GLY A 90 1.66 -5.46 -9.55
C GLY A 90 1.55 -3.97 -9.85
N ASP A 91 0.48 -3.36 -9.36
CA ASP A 91 0.17 -1.94 -9.52
C ASP A 91 0.67 -1.15 -8.30
N PHE A 92 1.66 -0.30 -8.51
CA PHE A 92 2.29 0.49 -7.46
C PHE A 92 1.72 1.91 -7.37
N ASN A 93 0.72 2.26 -8.20
CA ASN A 93 0.08 3.57 -8.26
C ASN A 93 1.09 4.74 -8.28
N THR A 94 2.26 4.50 -8.87
CA THR A 94 3.38 5.44 -8.89
C THR A 94 4.36 5.08 -10.00
N GLY A 95 5.03 6.08 -10.58
CA GLY A 95 6.03 5.88 -11.63
C GLY A 95 7.45 5.66 -11.09
N ASP A 96 8.36 5.36 -12.01
CA ASP A 96 9.80 5.13 -11.77
C ASP A 96 10.57 6.38 -11.28
N THR A 97 10.00 7.57 -11.47
CA THR A 97 10.54 8.83 -10.92
C THR A 97 10.18 9.08 -9.46
N HIS A 98 9.25 8.30 -8.88
CA HIS A 98 8.80 8.51 -7.52
C HIS A 98 9.82 7.97 -6.50
N PRO A 99 10.16 8.68 -5.42
CA PRO A 99 11.20 8.22 -4.49
C PRO A 99 10.96 6.83 -3.86
N ALA A 100 9.70 6.49 -3.60
CA ALA A 100 9.34 5.16 -3.10
C ALA A 100 9.72 4.01 -4.07
N TYR A 101 9.87 4.26 -5.37
CA TYR A 101 10.42 3.30 -6.33
C TYR A 101 11.84 2.85 -5.95
N ARG A 102 12.64 3.75 -5.38
CA ARG A 102 14.02 3.46 -4.94
C ARG A 102 14.07 2.58 -3.70
N LEU A 103 12.98 2.41 -2.93
CA LEU A 103 12.92 1.38 -1.89
C LEU A 103 13.10 -0.02 -2.50
N ILE A 104 12.55 -0.23 -3.69
CA ILE A 104 12.64 -1.52 -4.38
C ILE A 104 13.98 -1.65 -5.10
N THR A 105 14.40 -0.62 -5.84
CA THR A 105 15.58 -0.74 -6.70
C THR A 105 16.90 -0.48 -5.98
N THR A 106 16.92 0.39 -4.98
CA THR A 106 18.14 0.75 -4.23
C THR A 106 18.20 0.03 -2.88
N TYR A 107 17.12 0.02 -2.09
CA TYR A 107 17.13 -0.60 -0.76
C TYR A 107 17.01 -2.13 -0.83
N LEU A 108 16.05 -2.68 -1.58
CA LEU A 108 15.99 -4.13 -1.81
C LEU A 108 17.00 -4.63 -2.85
N GLY A 109 17.46 -3.75 -3.75
CA GLY A 109 18.38 -4.11 -4.83
C GLY A 109 17.72 -4.92 -5.96
N LEU A 110 16.40 -4.82 -6.15
CA LEU A 110 15.72 -5.49 -7.27
C LEU A 110 15.85 -4.67 -8.56
N LYS A 111 15.93 -5.34 -9.71
CA LYS A 111 15.96 -4.71 -11.03
C LYS A 111 14.55 -4.59 -11.60
N ASP A 112 14.24 -3.47 -12.24
CA ASP A 112 13.01 -3.30 -13.03
C ASP A 112 13.19 -3.91 -14.41
N ALA A 113 12.39 -4.92 -14.75
CA ALA A 113 12.47 -5.62 -16.03
C ALA A 113 12.22 -4.68 -17.23
N PHE A 114 11.47 -3.60 -17.06
CA PHE A 114 11.15 -2.62 -18.10
C PHE A 114 11.91 -1.29 -17.95
N ALA A 115 12.96 -1.25 -17.13
CA ALA A 115 13.80 -0.06 -16.99
C ALA A 115 14.32 0.42 -18.36
N GLY A 116 14.22 1.73 -18.61
CA GLY A 116 14.64 2.37 -19.85
C GLY A 116 13.71 2.11 -21.05
N CYS A 117 12.58 1.41 -20.88
CA CYS A 117 11.61 1.20 -21.93
C CYS A 117 10.53 2.29 -21.91
N SER A 118 10.19 2.82 -23.08
CA SER A 118 9.08 3.77 -23.27
C SER A 118 7.73 3.04 -23.32
N VAL A 119 7.34 2.42 -22.21
CA VAL A 119 6.09 1.65 -22.08
C VAL A 119 5.18 2.36 -21.08
N ASN A 120 3.88 2.45 -21.38
CA ASN A 120 2.86 2.94 -20.47
C ASN A 120 1.86 1.82 -20.21
N THR A 121 1.36 1.73 -18.98
CA THR A 121 0.47 0.66 -18.55
C THR A 121 -0.92 1.16 -18.21
N CYS A 122 -1.14 2.46 -18.02
CA CYS A 122 -2.48 2.99 -17.70
C CYS A 122 -2.73 4.35 -18.36
N ASN A 123 -3.99 4.80 -18.29
CA ASN A 123 -4.44 6.12 -18.75
C ASN A 123 -4.12 6.42 -20.23
N LEU A 124 -4.15 5.39 -21.07
CA LEU A 124 -3.91 5.50 -22.51
C LEU A 124 -5.11 6.12 -23.23
N GLY A 125 -4.86 7.01 -24.19
CA GLY A 125 -5.92 7.65 -24.97
C GLY A 125 -6.69 6.69 -25.88
N SER A 126 -6.10 5.54 -26.20
CA SER A 126 -6.74 4.46 -26.96
C SER A 126 -7.65 3.56 -26.12
N ASN A 127 -7.59 3.64 -24.79
CA ASN A 127 -8.36 2.76 -23.91
C ASN A 127 -9.69 3.42 -23.52
N ILE A 128 -10.81 2.76 -23.82
CA ILE A 128 -12.16 3.29 -23.60
C ILE A 128 -12.52 3.50 -22.12
N TYR A 129 -11.79 2.87 -21.19
CA TYR A 129 -12.00 3.01 -19.76
C TYR A 129 -11.20 4.20 -19.17
N THR A 130 -10.31 4.82 -19.96
CA THR A 130 -9.53 5.98 -19.53
C THR A 130 -10.43 7.20 -19.32
N LYS A 131 -10.56 7.61 -18.06
CA LYS A 131 -11.29 8.85 -17.71
C LYS A 131 -10.51 10.12 -18.04
N ARG A 132 -9.17 10.06 -17.94
CA ARG A 132 -8.28 11.19 -18.21
C ARG A 132 -7.01 10.70 -18.89
N VAL A 133 -6.78 11.15 -20.12
CA VAL A 133 -5.59 10.78 -20.89
C VAL A 133 -4.35 11.40 -20.26
N ARG A 134 -3.56 10.55 -19.59
CA ARG A 134 -2.28 10.90 -18.97
C ARG A 134 -1.45 9.62 -18.86
N PRO A 135 -0.90 9.13 -20.00
CA PRO A 135 -0.18 7.86 -20.05
C PRO A 135 0.88 7.79 -18.95
N ALA A 136 0.89 6.67 -18.23
CA ALA A 136 1.86 6.41 -17.18
C ALA A 136 2.17 4.93 -17.09
N ARG A 137 3.37 4.61 -16.59
CA ARG A 137 3.77 3.26 -16.17
C ARG A 137 3.69 3.19 -14.65
N ILE A 138 2.67 2.51 -14.15
CA ILE A 138 2.47 2.29 -12.71
C ILE A 138 2.45 0.82 -12.33
N ASP A 139 2.41 -0.06 -13.33
CA ASP A 139 2.58 -1.50 -13.17
C ASP A 139 4.03 -1.88 -13.44
N PHE A 140 4.57 -2.76 -12.61
CA PHE A 140 5.99 -3.16 -12.69
C PHE A 140 6.16 -4.66 -12.49
N ILE A 141 7.27 -5.18 -13.04
CA ILE A 141 7.83 -6.49 -12.70
C ILE A 141 9.28 -6.24 -12.30
N PHE A 142 9.54 -6.35 -11.01
CA PHE A 142 10.87 -6.32 -10.41
C PHE A 142 11.37 -7.73 -10.16
N TYR A 143 12.68 -7.92 -10.25
CA TYR A 143 13.30 -9.22 -10.04
C TYR A 143 14.67 -9.09 -9.38
N SER A 144 15.08 -10.13 -8.67
CA SER A 144 16.43 -10.23 -8.12
C SER A 144 17.40 -10.77 -9.17
N SER A 145 18.43 -10.01 -9.52
CA SER A 145 19.59 -10.59 -10.22
C SER A 145 20.63 -11.15 -9.25
N ASP A 146 20.78 -10.49 -8.09
CA ASP A 146 21.93 -10.65 -7.21
C ASP A 146 21.55 -10.85 -5.73
N THR A 147 20.45 -11.58 -5.46
CA THR A 147 20.05 -11.88 -4.07
C THR A 147 20.12 -13.36 -3.70
N CYS A 148 20.23 -14.27 -4.67
CA CYS A 148 20.31 -15.70 -4.44
C CYS A 148 21.76 -16.19 -4.59
N PRO A 149 22.37 -16.83 -3.56
CA PRO A 149 23.78 -17.23 -3.61
C PRO A 149 24.11 -18.22 -4.73
N THR A 150 23.15 -19.06 -5.12
CA THR A 150 23.36 -20.18 -6.05
C THR A 150 22.87 -19.91 -7.46
N SER A 151 22.05 -18.87 -7.66
CA SER A 151 21.35 -18.65 -8.92
C SER A 151 21.25 -17.18 -9.27
N GLN A 152 21.30 -16.88 -10.56
CA GLN A 152 21.12 -15.54 -11.13
C GLN A 152 19.94 -15.56 -12.09
N MET A 153 19.12 -14.51 -12.02
CA MET A 153 17.99 -14.29 -12.92
C MET A 153 18.31 -13.17 -13.89
N GLU A 154 18.06 -13.39 -15.18
CA GLU A 154 18.21 -12.38 -16.23
C GLU A 154 16.96 -12.32 -17.11
N VAL A 155 16.70 -11.15 -17.68
CA VAL A 155 15.56 -10.98 -18.59
C VAL A 155 15.94 -11.54 -19.97
N GLN A 156 15.27 -12.61 -20.38
CA GLN A 156 15.42 -13.18 -21.72
C GLN A 156 14.52 -12.45 -22.73
N SER A 157 13.27 -12.17 -22.36
CA SER A 157 12.35 -11.38 -23.18
C SER A 157 11.31 -10.68 -22.31
N LYS A 158 10.72 -9.61 -22.84
CA LYS A 158 9.69 -8.82 -22.18
C LYS A 158 8.75 -8.19 -23.19
N ARG A 159 7.45 -8.10 -22.88
CA ARG A 159 6.45 -7.45 -23.73
C ARG A 159 5.25 -6.95 -22.93
N LEU A 160 4.46 -6.05 -23.53
CA LEU A 160 3.10 -5.83 -23.08
C LEU A 160 2.27 -7.11 -23.34
N ALA A 161 1.45 -7.47 -22.36
CA ALA A 161 0.53 -8.59 -22.41
C ALA A 161 -0.90 -8.09 -22.16
N LEU A 162 -1.91 -8.85 -22.60
CA LEU A 162 -3.32 -8.45 -22.49
C LEU A 162 -3.56 -7.02 -23.01
N SER A 163 -2.85 -6.67 -24.08
CA SER A 163 -2.78 -5.29 -24.56
C SER A 163 -3.82 -5.01 -25.63
N GLY A 164 -4.45 -3.83 -25.54
CA GLY A 164 -5.52 -3.42 -26.44
C GLY A 164 -6.78 -4.27 -26.31
N ASN A 165 -7.52 -4.40 -27.41
CA ASN A 165 -8.81 -5.06 -27.41
C ASN A 165 -8.70 -6.59 -27.27
N ILE A 166 -9.66 -7.17 -26.56
CA ILE A 166 -9.82 -8.63 -26.51
C ILE A 166 -10.06 -9.13 -27.95
N PRO A 167 -9.39 -10.21 -28.40
CA PRO A 167 -9.61 -10.75 -29.74
C PRO A 167 -11.10 -10.95 -30.06
N GLY A 168 -11.56 -10.32 -31.15
CA GLY A 168 -12.96 -10.36 -31.56
C GLY A 168 -13.92 -9.46 -30.77
N LYS A 169 -13.41 -8.56 -29.92
CA LYS A 169 -14.18 -7.56 -29.18
C LYS A 169 -13.69 -6.15 -29.49
N ASP A 170 -14.57 -5.18 -29.25
CA ASP A 170 -14.32 -3.74 -29.42
C ASP A 170 -13.91 -3.04 -28.10
N PHE A 171 -13.72 -3.81 -27.02
CA PHE A 171 -13.26 -3.32 -25.73
C PHE A 171 -11.99 -4.05 -25.25
N PRO A 172 -11.15 -3.38 -24.43
CA PRO A 172 -9.91 -3.94 -23.92
C PRO A 172 -10.13 -4.87 -22.72
N TYR A 173 -9.08 -5.62 -22.37
CA TYR A 173 -9.09 -6.51 -21.20
C TYR A 173 -9.29 -5.75 -19.88
N SER A 174 -8.74 -4.54 -19.79
CA SER A 174 -8.73 -3.70 -18.59
C SER A 174 -8.44 -2.25 -18.98
N ASP A 175 -8.57 -1.31 -18.03
CA ASP A 175 -8.05 0.06 -18.16
C ASP A 175 -6.52 0.14 -18.00
N HIS A 176 -5.91 -0.98 -17.63
CA HIS A 176 -4.46 -1.20 -17.59
C HIS A 176 -3.99 -2.23 -18.64
N GLU A 177 -2.75 -2.06 -19.11
CA GLU A 177 -2.02 -3.02 -19.94
C GLU A 177 -1.24 -3.99 -19.04
N GLY A 178 -1.27 -5.28 -19.36
CA GLY A 178 -0.48 -6.29 -18.66
C GLY A 178 0.99 -6.25 -19.02
N LEU A 179 1.84 -6.79 -18.14
CA LEU A 179 3.27 -6.96 -18.38
C LEU A 179 3.62 -8.45 -18.39
N GLU A 180 4.46 -8.87 -19.32
CA GLU A 180 5.03 -10.22 -19.38
C GLU A 180 6.54 -10.16 -19.47
N VAL A 181 7.20 -11.02 -18.69
CA VAL A 181 8.66 -11.19 -18.70
C VAL A 181 8.98 -12.68 -18.68
N VAL A 182 9.91 -13.09 -19.52
CA VAL A 182 10.53 -14.41 -19.49
C VAL A 182 11.93 -14.24 -18.92
N PHE A 183 12.23 -14.99 -17.87
CA PHE A 183 13.54 -14.98 -17.22
C PHE A 183 14.34 -16.22 -17.58
N SER A 184 15.64 -16.06 -17.79
CA SER A 184 16.61 -17.15 -17.73
C SER A 184 17.14 -17.27 -16.30
N LEU A 185 17.28 -18.51 -15.84
CA LEU A 185 17.86 -18.85 -14.55
C LEU A 185 19.17 -19.59 -14.79
N ASN A 186 20.26 -18.98 -14.35
CA ASN A 186 21.60 -19.53 -14.49
C ASN A 186 22.15 -19.88 -13.11
N GLU A 187 22.86 -21.00 -13.00
CA GLU A 187 23.64 -21.30 -11.80
C GLU A 187 24.80 -20.31 -11.67
N ARG A 188 25.09 -19.90 -10.44
CA ARG A 188 26.28 -19.11 -10.16
C ARG A 188 27.50 -20.01 -10.05
N VAL A 189 28.57 -19.63 -10.75
CA VAL A 189 29.88 -20.27 -10.65
C VAL A 189 30.54 -19.96 -9.31
N GLU A 190 30.34 -18.75 -8.78
CA GLU A 190 30.82 -18.34 -7.45
C GLU A 190 29.68 -17.92 -6.53
N PRO A 191 29.64 -18.44 -5.29
CA PRO A 191 28.62 -18.06 -4.32
C PRO A 191 28.76 -16.59 -3.93
N MET A 192 27.63 -15.87 -3.88
CA MET A 192 27.65 -14.48 -3.41
C MET A 192 28.06 -14.39 -1.94
N PRO A 193 28.74 -13.30 -1.55
CA PRO A 193 29.01 -13.04 -0.15
C PRO A 193 27.68 -12.94 0.63
N PRO A 194 27.69 -13.28 1.93
CA PRO A 194 26.53 -13.10 2.78
C PRO A 194 26.01 -11.67 2.66
N ARG A 195 24.69 -11.54 2.63
CA ARG A 195 24.06 -10.23 2.56
C ARG A 195 24.49 -9.39 3.76
N SER A 196 25.09 -8.22 3.48
CA SER A 196 25.47 -7.29 4.54
C SER A 196 24.24 -6.72 5.24
N LEU A 197 24.32 -6.64 6.57
CA LEU A 197 23.38 -5.87 7.38
C LEU A 197 23.68 -4.37 7.31
N LEU A 198 24.88 -3.97 6.88
CA LEU A 198 25.22 -2.59 6.62
C LEU A 198 24.59 -2.13 5.31
N LEU A 199 23.80 -1.06 5.38
CA LEU A 199 23.19 -0.39 4.25
C LEU A 199 24.24 0.42 3.49
N SER A 200 24.08 0.47 2.17
CA SER A 200 24.80 1.44 1.35
C SER A 200 24.34 2.86 1.67
N VAL A 201 25.20 3.85 1.38
CA VAL A 201 24.86 5.27 1.51
C VAL A 201 23.59 5.61 0.73
N ALA A 202 23.46 5.10 -0.50
CA ALA A 202 22.27 5.31 -1.32
C ALA A 202 20.99 4.71 -0.69
N ALA A 203 21.09 3.56 0.00
CA ALA A 203 19.95 2.98 0.68
C ALA A 203 19.54 3.78 1.94
N VAL A 204 20.52 4.36 2.64
CA VAL A 204 20.27 5.30 3.76
C VAL A 204 19.52 6.54 3.27
N GLU A 205 20.01 7.18 2.21
CA GLU A 205 19.37 8.38 1.63
C GLU A 205 17.92 8.12 1.22
N VAL A 206 17.64 6.94 0.63
CA VAL A 206 16.28 6.55 0.25
C VAL A 206 15.37 6.43 1.47
N LEU A 207 15.85 5.79 2.55
CA LEU A 207 15.07 5.65 3.78
C LEU A 207 14.77 7.02 4.41
N GLU A 208 15.74 7.91 4.45
CA GLU A 208 15.56 9.27 4.98
C GLU A 208 14.56 10.07 4.15
N GLU A 209 14.65 10.02 2.82
CA GLU A 209 13.73 10.72 1.93
C GLU A 209 12.29 10.20 2.10
N VAL A 210 12.11 8.88 2.18
CA VAL A 210 10.81 8.26 2.42
C VAL A 210 10.26 8.61 3.81
N ALA A 211 11.08 8.57 4.85
CA ALA A 211 10.68 8.98 6.20
C ALA A 211 10.20 10.43 6.23
N GLN A 212 10.90 11.34 5.54
CA GLN A 212 10.50 12.73 5.44
C GLN A 212 9.14 12.89 4.74
N ARG A 213 8.86 12.11 3.71
CA ARG A 213 7.57 12.11 3.00
C ARG A 213 6.43 11.57 3.88
N ILE A 214 6.68 10.47 4.60
CA ILE A 214 5.72 9.93 5.58
C ILE A 214 5.44 10.97 6.67
N CYS A 215 6.46 11.63 7.21
CA CYS A 215 6.33 12.70 8.19
C CYS A 215 5.49 13.88 7.65
N ASN A 216 5.78 14.33 6.43
CA ASN A 216 5.02 15.40 5.77
C ASN A 216 3.55 15.02 5.56
N ARG A 217 3.26 13.74 5.27
CA ARG A 217 1.89 13.24 5.15
C ARG A 217 1.21 13.18 6.52
N LYS A 218 1.87 12.64 7.55
CA LYS A 218 1.36 12.62 8.94
C LYS A 218 0.94 14.02 9.40
N LYS A 219 1.79 15.03 9.20
CA LYS A 219 1.48 16.44 9.53
C LYS A 219 0.20 16.95 8.85
N LYS A 220 -0.10 16.51 7.61
CA LYS A 220 -1.35 16.87 6.93
C LYS A 220 -2.59 16.24 7.57
N PHE A 221 -2.47 15.03 8.12
CA PHE A 221 -3.56 14.36 8.85
C PHE A 221 -3.79 14.96 10.25
N GLU A 222 -2.72 15.45 10.88
CA GLU A 222 -2.75 16.10 12.20
C GLU A 222 -3.16 17.57 12.13
N ALA A 223 -2.96 18.23 10.98
CA ALA A 223 -3.27 19.64 10.81
C ALA A 223 -4.71 19.95 11.25
N PRO A 224 -4.92 20.92 12.16
CA PRO A 224 -6.25 21.28 12.62
C PRO A 224 -7.03 21.87 11.45
N HIS A 225 -7.99 21.11 10.92
CA HIS A 225 -8.90 21.66 9.93
C HIS A 225 -9.88 22.61 10.62
N PRO A 226 -9.98 23.89 10.20
CA PRO A 226 -10.88 24.86 10.82
C PRO A 226 -12.33 24.38 10.81
N HIS A 227 -12.72 23.65 9.76
CA HIS A 227 -14.05 23.06 9.64
C HIS A 227 -14.30 21.85 10.55
N ARG A 228 -13.28 21.18 11.11
CA ARG A 228 -13.48 20.01 11.98
C ARG A 228 -14.07 20.40 13.32
N ARG A 229 -13.57 21.47 13.94
CA ARG A 229 -14.14 22.02 15.18
C ARG A 229 -15.56 22.52 14.92
N ALA A 230 -15.76 23.27 13.84
CA ALA A 230 -17.08 23.75 13.46
C ALA A 230 -18.08 22.62 13.18
N MET A 231 -17.68 21.56 12.45
CA MET A 231 -18.56 20.41 12.18
C MET A 231 -18.79 19.53 13.41
N ALA A 232 -17.80 19.37 14.29
CA ALA A 232 -17.98 18.67 15.56
C ALA A 232 -18.92 19.44 16.50
N ILE A 233 -18.76 20.77 16.57
CA ILE A 233 -19.65 21.66 17.33
C ILE A 233 -21.06 21.63 16.74
N ALA A 234 -21.22 21.81 15.42
CA ALA A 234 -22.51 21.76 14.74
C ALA A 234 -23.18 20.39 14.88
N GLY A 235 -22.42 19.31 14.77
CA GLY A 235 -22.88 17.94 15.01
C GLY A 235 -23.30 17.71 16.46
N GLY A 236 -22.56 18.26 17.43
CA GLY A 236 -22.93 18.26 18.84
C GLY A 236 -24.22 19.04 19.11
N PHE A 237 -24.39 20.21 18.51
CA PHE A 237 -25.63 20.99 18.59
C PHE A 237 -26.82 20.24 17.98
N LEU A 238 -26.65 19.66 16.78
CA LEU A 238 -27.68 18.83 16.16
C LEU A 238 -28.02 17.62 17.04
N ALA A 239 -27.02 17.03 17.70
CA ALA A 239 -27.20 15.91 18.61
C ALA A 239 -28.03 16.27 19.84
N VAL A 240 -27.76 17.43 20.44
CA VAL A 240 -28.55 17.97 21.56
C VAL A 240 -29.98 18.27 21.12
N ILE A 241 -30.19 18.85 19.94
CA ILE A 241 -31.53 19.13 19.39
C ILE A 241 -32.31 17.84 19.18
N LEU A 242 -31.69 16.81 18.60
CA LEU A 242 -32.32 15.50 18.39
C LEU A 242 -32.62 14.79 19.73
N LEU A 243 -31.75 14.94 20.74
CA LEU A 243 -31.99 14.41 22.09
C LEU A 243 -33.15 15.14 22.80
N ILE A 244 -33.27 16.46 22.65
CA ILE A 244 -34.40 17.23 23.19
C ILE A 244 -35.70 16.80 22.51
N ALA A 245 -35.69 16.66 21.18
CA ALA A 245 -36.84 16.17 20.41
C ALA A 245 -37.26 14.76 20.85
N LEU A 246 -36.30 13.90 21.21
CA LEU A 246 -36.56 12.58 21.79
C LEU A 246 -37.29 12.66 23.13
N ILE A 247 -36.75 13.45 24.08
CA ILE A 247 -37.30 13.58 25.43
C ILE A 247 -38.73 14.13 25.37
N LEU A 248 -38.98 15.09 24.49
CA LEU A 248 -40.30 15.67 24.28
C LEU A 248 -41.26 14.72 23.55
N GLY A 249 -40.77 13.97 22.56
CA GLY A 249 -41.57 13.01 21.77
C GLY A 249 -41.95 11.72 22.51
N ASN A 250 -41.15 11.30 23.51
CA ASN A 250 -41.45 10.18 24.40
C ASN A 250 -42.20 10.60 25.68
N ASN A 251 -42.66 11.84 25.77
CA ASN A 251 -43.44 12.30 26.91
C ASN A 251 -44.89 11.75 26.83
N PRO A 252 -45.38 11.01 27.86
CA PRO A 252 -46.70 10.39 27.84
C PRO A 252 -47.86 11.38 27.70
N VAL A 253 -47.68 12.63 28.14
CA VAL A 253 -48.69 13.71 27.98
C VAL A 253 -48.83 14.10 26.50
N MET A 254 -47.72 14.16 25.76
CA MET A 254 -47.71 14.52 24.34
C MET A 254 -48.25 13.40 23.45
N MET A 255 -48.02 12.13 23.84
CA MET A 255 -48.65 10.97 23.20
C MET A 255 -50.16 10.92 23.42
N PHE A 256 -50.63 11.32 24.62
CA PHE A 256 -52.05 11.37 24.98
C PHE A 256 -52.81 12.47 24.20
N LEU A 257 -52.15 13.59 23.90
CA LEU A 257 -52.71 14.70 23.11
C LEU A 257 -52.76 14.45 21.58
N GLY A 258 -52.58 13.19 21.13
CA GLY A 258 -52.86 12.79 19.74
C GLY A 258 -51.75 13.03 18.73
N THR A 259 -50.54 13.42 19.16
CA THR A 259 -49.42 13.67 18.25
C THR A 259 -48.65 12.39 17.88
N ARG A 260 -49.33 11.39 17.30
CA ARG A 260 -48.68 10.13 16.85
C ARG A 260 -47.53 10.35 15.86
N SER A 261 -47.56 11.45 15.10
CA SER A 261 -46.47 11.86 14.22
C SER A 261 -45.16 12.16 14.97
N LEU A 262 -45.22 12.77 16.17
CA LEU A 262 -44.04 13.08 16.99
C LEU A 262 -43.26 11.82 17.42
N GLY A 263 -43.96 10.70 17.66
CA GLY A 263 -43.32 9.41 18.00
C GLY A 263 -42.57 8.76 16.84
N TYR A 264 -43.01 8.95 15.59
CA TYR A 264 -42.26 8.49 14.42
C TYR A 264 -41.04 9.38 14.14
N PHE A 265 -41.19 10.70 14.31
CA PHE A 265 -40.07 11.64 14.22
C PHE A 265 -39.01 11.38 15.30
N SER A 266 -39.40 10.90 16.49
CA SER A 266 -38.44 10.54 17.53
C SER A 266 -37.62 9.29 17.16
N VAL A 267 -38.21 8.24 16.58
CA VAL A 267 -37.47 7.03 16.15
C VAL A 267 -36.52 7.31 14.98
N VAL A 268 -36.97 8.05 13.96
CA VAL A 268 -36.11 8.47 12.84
C VAL A 268 -35.02 9.42 13.33
N GLY A 269 -35.35 10.33 14.25
CA GLY A 269 -34.40 11.22 14.90
C GLY A 269 -33.31 10.47 15.68
N VAL A 270 -33.66 9.40 16.41
CA VAL A 270 -32.68 8.48 17.07
C VAL A 270 -31.76 7.84 16.04
N GLY A 271 -32.32 7.35 14.93
CA GLY A 271 -31.53 6.72 13.87
C GLY A 271 -30.52 7.69 13.26
N ILE A 272 -30.95 8.91 12.94
CA ILE A 272 -30.08 9.96 12.40
C ILE A 272 -29.04 10.38 13.44
N LEU A 273 -29.44 10.59 14.69
CA LEU A 273 -28.54 10.95 15.79
C LEU A 273 -27.46 9.88 16.01
N GLY A 274 -27.87 8.62 16.08
CA GLY A 274 -26.97 7.48 16.22
C GLY A 274 -25.98 7.40 15.05
N MET A 275 -26.46 7.64 13.82
CA MET A 275 -25.62 7.70 12.63
C MET A 275 -24.61 8.86 12.73
N CYS A 276 -25.04 10.06 13.10
CA CYS A 276 -24.17 11.23 13.27
C CYS A 276 -23.09 11.01 14.35
N LEU A 277 -23.46 10.48 15.51
CA LEU A 277 -22.53 10.16 16.60
C LEU A 277 -21.54 9.06 16.18
N MET A 278 -22.02 8.04 15.48
CA MET A 278 -21.16 7.00 14.92
C MET A 278 -20.13 7.58 13.95
N TRP A 279 -20.54 8.45 13.02
CA TRP A 279 -19.61 9.11 12.10
C TRP A 279 -18.65 10.08 12.81
N ALA A 280 -19.13 10.81 13.82
CA ALA A 280 -18.30 11.69 14.64
C ALA A 280 -17.22 10.93 15.42
N TRP A 281 -17.44 9.66 15.73
CA TRP A 281 -16.46 8.78 16.37
C TRP A 281 -15.56 8.02 15.37
N LEU A 282 -16.14 7.48 14.29
CA LEU A 282 -15.41 6.71 13.28
C LEU A 282 -14.33 7.53 12.57
N ILE A 283 -14.61 8.80 12.26
CA ILE A 283 -13.66 9.66 11.53
C ILE A 283 -12.38 9.93 12.34
N PRO A 284 -12.45 10.37 13.61
CA PRO A 284 -11.26 10.49 14.46
C PRO A 284 -10.53 9.16 14.67
N MET A 285 -11.25 8.06 14.94
CA MET A 285 -10.64 6.75 15.17
C MET A 285 -9.81 6.29 13.99
N PHE A 286 -10.37 6.39 12.78
CA PHE A 286 -9.67 6.06 11.55
C PHE A 286 -8.44 6.95 11.32
N ASN A 287 -8.53 8.23 11.65
CA ASN A 287 -7.38 9.13 11.58
C ASN A 287 -6.28 8.73 12.58
N ILE A 288 -6.65 8.33 13.79
CA ILE A 288 -5.71 7.87 14.82
C ILE A 288 -4.99 6.61 14.36
N THR A 289 -5.72 5.59 13.88
CA THR A 289 -5.10 4.36 13.39
C THR A 289 -4.14 4.64 12.23
N HIS A 290 -4.51 5.58 11.37
CA HIS A 290 -3.67 6.05 10.26
C HIS A 290 -2.37 6.71 10.70
N VAL A 291 -2.48 7.65 11.64
CA VAL A 291 -1.32 8.38 12.17
C VAL A 291 -0.39 7.42 12.91
N ASN A 292 -0.94 6.49 13.69
CA ASN A 292 -0.18 5.48 14.40
C ASN A 292 0.57 4.54 13.44
N GLY A 293 -0.04 4.12 12.33
CA GLY A 293 0.64 3.34 11.30
C GLY A 293 1.81 4.09 10.66
N MET A 294 1.61 5.37 10.31
CA MET A 294 2.68 6.22 9.79
C MET A 294 3.80 6.44 10.81
N GLU A 295 3.46 6.61 12.08
CA GLU A 295 4.43 6.78 13.18
C GLU A 295 5.26 5.52 13.40
N THR A 296 4.61 4.36 13.42
CA THR A 296 5.28 3.06 13.51
C THR A 296 6.33 2.92 12.41
N HIS A 297 5.97 3.21 11.15
CA HIS A 297 6.93 3.13 10.04
C HIS A 297 8.08 4.13 10.16
N MET A 298 7.84 5.34 10.65
CA MET A 298 8.93 6.30 10.89
C MET A 298 9.89 5.82 11.98
N ASP A 299 9.36 5.26 13.07
CA ASP A 299 10.19 4.75 14.16
C ASP A 299 11.01 3.54 13.70
N GLU A 300 10.42 2.65 12.91
CA GLU A 300 11.16 1.53 12.29
C GLU A 300 12.28 1.99 11.35
N ILE A 301 12.03 3.03 10.55
CA ILE A 301 13.08 3.64 9.72
C ILE A 301 14.20 4.19 10.60
N ARG A 302 13.86 4.97 11.64
CA ARG A 302 14.86 5.53 12.57
C ARG A 302 15.67 4.43 13.23
N THR A 303 15.04 3.39 13.76
CA THR A 303 15.73 2.25 14.37
C THR A 303 16.66 1.58 13.36
N ARG A 304 16.22 1.39 12.12
CA ARG A 304 17.06 0.77 11.07
C ARG A 304 18.27 1.63 10.72
N LEU A 305 18.12 2.95 10.69
CA LEU A 305 19.20 3.91 10.45
C LEU A 305 20.18 3.96 11.64
N SER A 306 19.68 4.01 12.88
CA SER A 306 20.53 3.97 14.08
C SER A 306 21.33 2.68 14.16
N TYR A 307 20.72 1.53 13.88
CA TYR A 307 21.42 0.26 13.80
C TYR A 307 22.51 0.26 12.72
N ASN A 308 22.24 0.91 11.57
CA ASN A 308 23.24 1.07 10.52
C ASN A 308 24.46 1.87 10.97
N THR A 309 24.26 2.95 11.72
CA THR A 309 25.34 3.76 12.29
C THR A 309 26.20 2.95 13.25
N ILE A 310 25.58 2.18 14.15
CA ILE A 310 26.31 1.30 15.10
C ILE A 310 27.15 0.26 14.34
N LEU A 311 26.57 -0.36 13.31
CA LEU A 311 27.31 -1.31 12.47
C LEU A 311 28.50 -0.64 11.78
N ALA A 312 28.32 0.55 11.20
CA ALA A 312 29.39 1.29 10.53
C ALA A 312 30.55 1.63 11.49
N GLU A 313 30.23 2.03 12.73
CA GLU A 313 31.23 2.32 13.76
C GLU A 313 31.98 1.05 14.21
N SER A 314 31.29 -0.09 14.28
CA SER A 314 31.91 -1.38 14.63
C SER A 314 32.82 -1.92 13.51
N ASP A 315 32.47 -1.65 12.25
CA ASP A 315 33.25 -2.09 11.08
C ASP A 315 34.50 -1.20 10.89
N GLY A 316 34.40 0.09 11.23
CA GLY A 316 35.53 1.03 11.25
C GLY A 316 36.49 0.81 12.43
N ASN A 317 35.99 0.28 13.55
CA ASN A 317 36.79 -0.15 14.71
C ASN A 317 37.05 -1.65 14.64
N GLY A 318 37.79 -2.11 13.64
CA GLY A 318 38.24 -3.50 13.56
C GLY A 318 38.78 -3.97 14.92
N TYR A 319 38.10 -4.97 15.51
CA TYR A 319 38.46 -5.73 16.70
C TYR A 319 39.74 -5.25 17.44
N ARG A 320 39.63 -4.21 18.27
CA ARG A 320 40.45 -4.07 19.48
C ARG A 320 39.72 -4.75 20.62
N LEU A 321 39.59 -6.07 20.55
CA LEU A 321 39.43 -6.88 21.75
C LEU A 321 40.85 -7.20 22.24
N MET A 322 41.14 -6.74 23.45
CA MET A 322 42.36 -7.05 24.21
C MET A 322 42.56 -8.55 24.38
#